data_AF-A0A3E1DZ55-F1
#
_entry.id   AF-A0A3E1DZ55-F1
#
_cell.length_a   1.000
_cell.length_b   1.000
_cell.length_c   1.000
_cell.angle_alpha   90.00
_cell.angle_beta   90.00
_cell.angle_gamma   90.00
#
_symmetry.space_group_name_H-M   'P 1'
#
loop_
_entity.id
_entity.type
_entity.pdbx_description
1 polymer ?
#
loop_
_entity_poly.entity_id
_entity_poly.type
_entity_poly.pdbx_seq_one_letter_code
_entity_poly.pdbx_strand_id
1 'polypeptide(L)'
;MFLENDMRLILKSLILILLANAPAAFGSYSLFNPDQAEALKPELRSLFGPQSSNFRYDKRMMEAAEIAAERASASSQASCWRYVKTALLRAQIIDSYPKTRYAKEAGVELQTSFGFRKLAVSDPYKAPPGSVLVYGGPGAGHVELRSKEGFVSDFVSSKPSPRPLLGVYVKPRS
;
A
#
# COMPACT_ATOMS: atom_id res chain seq x y z
N MET A 1 -30.67 18.51 46.07
CA MET A 1 -30.83 17.38 45.13
C MET A 1 -31.16 17.89 43.72
N PHE A 2 -30.32 18.77 43.12
CA PHE A 2 -30.62 19.38 41.81
C PHE A 2 -29.35 19.82 41.03
N LEU A 3 -28.16 19.25 41.30
CA LEU A 3 -26.91 19.68 40.65
C LEU A 3 -26.14 18.57 39.91
N GLU A 4 -26.53 17.30 40.05
CA GLU A 4 -25.79 16.18 39.43
C GLU A 4 -26.38 15.70 38.09
N ASN A 5 -27.62 16.06 37.77
CA ASN A 5 -28.28 15.60 36.53
C ASN A 5 -27.98 16.46 35.31
N ASP A 6 -27.65 17.75 35.47
CA ASP A 6 -27.41 18.66 34.34
C ASP A 6 -26.03 18.47 33.70
N MET A 7 -25.00 18.13 34.49
CA MET A 7 -23.66 17.88 33.96
C MET A 7 -23.61 16.61 33.10
N ARG A 8 -24.44 15.59 33.40
CA ARG A 8 -24.56 14.39 32.57
C ARG A 8 -25.29 14.64 31.25
N LEU A 9 -26.20 15.61 31.22
CA LEU A 9 -26.89 16.00 29.98
C LEU A 9 -25.96 16.80 29.07
N ILE A 10 -25.21 17.77 29.63
CA ILE A 10 -24.25 18.58 28.89
C ILE A 10 -23.07 17.74 28.35
N LEU A 11 -22.59 16.75 29.13
CA LEU A 11 -21.51 15.86 28.69
C LEU A 11 -21.97 14.87 27.59
N LYS A 12 -23.23 14.41 27.62
CA LYS A 12 -23.81 13.59 26.54
C LYS A 12 -24.04 14.40 25.26
N SER A 13 -24.42 15.67 25.38
CA SER A 13 -24.57 16.58 24.23
C SER A 13 -23.23 16.91 23.58
N LEU A 14 -22.13 17.03 24.35
CA LEU A 14 -20.80 17.25 23.79
C LEU A 14 -20.26 16.02 23.03
N ILE A 15 -20.53 14.81 23.52
CA ILE A 15 -20.13 13.56 22.85
C ILE A 15 -20.88 13.37 21.53
N LEU A 16 -22.12 13.84 21.43
CA LEU A 16 -22.90 13.78 20.19
C LEU A 16 -22.43 14.80 19.13
N ILE A 17 -21.88 15.94 19.56
CA ILE A 17 -21.35 16.98 18.65
C ILE A 17 -19.95 16.64 18.14
N LEU A 18 -19.15 15.88 18.90
CA LEU A 18 -17.83 15.40 18.47
C LEU A 18 -17.87 14.24 17.45
N LEU A 19 -19.04 13.62 17.23
CA LEU A 19 -19.23 12.61 16.18
C LEU A 19 -19.61 13.19 14.81
N ALA A 20 -19.93 14.48 14.72
CA ALA A 20 -20.37 15.13 13.47
C ALA A 20 -19.23 15.78 12.66
N ASN A 21 -18.01 15.83 13.20
CA ASN A 21 -16.82 16.39 12.53
C ASN A 21 -15.68 15.38 12.43
N ALA A 22 -16.00 14.09 12.26
CA ALA A 22 -15.02 13.22 11.62
C ALA A 22 -14.88 13.71 10.17
N PRO A 23 -13.66 13.96 9.65
CA PRO A 23 -13.49 14.15 8.23
C PRO A 23 -14.17 12.96 7.55
N ALA A 24 -15.02 13.30 6.58
CA ALA A 24 -15.73 12.35 5.74
C ALA A 24 -14.82 11.18 5.41
N ALA A 25 -15.39 9.98 5.51
CA ALA A 25 -14.78 8.72 5.12
C ALA A 25 -13.71 8.94 4.04
N PHE A 26 -12.52 8.39 4.26
CA PHE A 26 -11.63 8.07 3.15
C PHE A 26 -12.38 7.07 2.28
N GLY A 27 -13.29 7.58 1.46
CA GLY A 27 -13.93 6.85 0.39
C GLY A 27 -12.77 6.32 -0.44
N SER A 28 -12.70 5.00 -0.51
CA SER A 28 -11.86 4.26 -1.42
C SER A 28 -12.16 4.75 -2.83
N TYR A 29 -11.42 5.78 -3.26
CA TYR A 29 -11.37 6.16 -4.66
C TYR A 29 -10.84 4.95 -5.40
N SER A 30 -11.76 4.25 -6.06
CA SER A 30 -11.47 3.05 -6.80
C SER A 30 -10.73 3.47 -8.06
N LEU A 31 -9.45 3.11 -8.11
CA LEU A 31 -8.61 3.25 -9.31
C LEU A 31 -9.14 2.44 -10.51
N PHE A 32 -10.17 1.64 -10.29
CA PHE A 32 -10.80 0.76 -11.26
C PHE A 32 -12.04 1.39 -11.92
N ASN A 33 -12.56 2.51 -11.40
CA ASN A 33 -13.65 3.24 -12.01
C ASN A 33 -13.12 4.28 -13.01
N PRO A 34 -13.46 4.19 -14.30
CA PRO A 34 -13.00 5.14 -15.33
C PRO A 34 -13.39 6.59 -15.03
N ASP A 35 -14.54 6.81 -14.39
CA ASP A 35 -15.03 8.15 -14.04
C ASP A 35 -14.21 8.77 -12.88
N GLN A 36 -13.59 7.94 -12.05
CA GLN A 36 -12.72 8.35 -10.94
C GLN A 36 -11.25 8.50 -11.36
N ALA A 37 -10.86 7.96 -12.51
CA ALA A 37 -9.52 8.11 -13.06
C ALA A 37 -9.18 9.58 -13.38
N GLU A 38 -10.19 10.39 -13.72
CA GLU A 38 -10.08 11.83 -13.93
C GLU A 38 -10.00 12.63 -12.61
N ALA A 39 -10.13 11.99 -11.45
CA ALA A 39 -9.84 12.59 -10.15
C ALA A 39 -8.42 12.26 -9.64
N LEU A 40 -7.66 11.43 -10.37
CA LEU A 40 -6.30 11.07 -9.96
C LEU A 40 -5.36 12.27 -9.98
N LYS A 41 -4.42 12.30 -9.04
CA LYS A 41 -3.29 13.23 -9.07
C LYS A 41 -2.57 13.09 -10.42
N PRO A 42 -2.06 14.19 -11.02
CA PRO A 42 -1.38 14.15 -12.32
C PRO A 42 -0.27 13.08 -12.41
N GLU A 43 0.47 12.88 -11.31
CA GLU A 43 1.50 11.85 -11.17
C GLU A 43 0.95 10.43 -11.36
N LEU A 44 -0.19 10.11 -10.73
CA LEU A 44 -0.86 8.80 -10.87
C LEU A 44 -1.41 8.60 -12.29
N ARG A 45 -1.92 9.66 -12.94
CA ARG A 45 -2.35 9.58 -14.35
C ARG A 45 -1.18 9.30 -15.28
N SER A 46 0.00 9.83 -14.99
CA SER A 46 1.22 9.57 -15.77
C SER A 46 1.74 8.13 -15.62
N LEU A 47 1.23 7.35 -14.66
CA LEU A 47 1.63 5.97 -14.40
C LEU A 47 0.54 4.96 -14.78
N PHE A 48 -0.73 5.32 -14.56
CA PHE A 48 -1.89 4.43 -14.75
C PHE A 48 -2.84 4.89 -15.86
N GLY A 49 -2.83 6.17 -16.22
CA GLY A 49 -3.76 6.79 -17.16
C GLY A 49 -3.45 6.51 -18.64
N PRO A 50 -4.33 6.93 -19.56
CA PRO A 50 -4.14 6.76 -21.00
C PRO A 50 -3.01 7.62 -21.59
N GLN A 51 -2.58 8.67 -20.89
CA GLN A 51 -1.54 9.65 -21.32
C GLN A 51 -0.16 9.39 -20.66
N SER A 52 0.00 8.31 -19.90
CA SER A 52 1.27 7.92 -19.29
C SER A 52 2.35 7.68 -20.33
N SER A 53 3.62 8.01 -20.02
CA SER A 53 4.78 7.60 -20.82
C SER A 53 4.71 6.11 -21.19
N ASN A 54 5.41 5.69 -22.25
CA ASN A 54 5.33 4.34 -22.85
C ASN A 54 5.44 3.15 -21.86
N PHE A 55 5.95 3.35 -20.64
CA PHE A 55 6.01 2.32 -19.61
C PHE A 55 4.76 2.30 -18.73
N ARG A 56 3.89 1.30 -18.95
CA ARG A 56 2.69 1.04 -18.14
C ARG A 56 2.85 -0.23 -17.31
N TYR A 57 2.52 -0.17 -16.03
CA TYR A 57 2.45 -1.34 -15.17
C TYR A 57 0.99 -1.66 -14.80
N ASP A 58 0.78 -2.88 -14.34
CA ASP A 58 -0.54 -3.40 -14.03
C ASP A 58 -1.21 -2.59 -12.91
N LYS A 59 -2.42 -2.07 -13.18
CA LYS A 59 -3.17 -1.25 -12.23
C LYS A 59 -3.52 -1.99 -10.94
N ARG A 60 -3.60 -3.32 -10.97
CA ARG A 60 -3.88 -4.16 -9.80
C ARG A 60 -2.75 -4.12 -8.75
N MET A 61 -1.58 -3.58 -9.10
CA MET A 61 -0.52 -3.29 -8.13
C MET A 61 -1.01 -2.37 -7.00
N MET A 62 -1.88 -1.40 -7.31
CA MET A 62 -2.46 -0.54 -6.28
C MET A 62 -3.48 -1.26 -5.42
N GLU A 63 -4.29 -2.14 -6.02
CA GLU A 63 -5.20 -3.02 -5.29
C GLU A 63 -4.45 -3.84 -4.25
N ALA A 64 -3.28 -4.38 -4.61
CA ALA A 64 -2.44 -5.11 -3.67
C ALA A 64 -2.02 -4.22 -2.49
N ALA A 65 -1.65 -2.96 -2.73
CA ALA A 65 -1.29 -2.05 -1.65
C ALA A 65 -2.49 -1.76 -0.73
N GLU A 66 -3.68 -1.61 -1.28
CA GLU A 66 -4.93 -1.41 -0.52
C GLU A 66 -5.28 -2.65 0.30
N ILE A 67 -5.25 -3.84 -0.29
CA ILE A 67 -5.49 -5.12 0.40
C ILE A 67 -4.48 -5.32 1.54
N ALA A 68 -3.22 -4.94 1.35
CA ALA A 68 -2.22 -5.00 2.41
C ALA A 68 -2.55 -4.03 3.54
N ALA A 69 -3.00 -2.81 3.23
CA ALA A 69 -3.35 -1.78 4.20
C ALA A 69 -4.59 -2.15 5.03
N GLU A 70 -5.63 -2.70 4.40
CA GLU A 70 -6.83 -3.18 5.08
C GLU A 70 -6.53 -4.28 6.09
N ARG A 71 -5.49 -5.08 5.84
CA ARG A 71 -5.09 -6.20 6.68
C ARG A 71 -4.01 -5.83 7.70
N ALA A 72 -3.43 -4.64 7.56
CA ALA A 72 -2.27 -4.21 8.32
C ALA A 72 -2.55 -4.23 9.84
N SER A 73 -1.56 -4.67 10.59
CA SER A 73 -1.58 -4.60 12.05
C SER A 73 -1.21 -3.19 12.51
N ALA A 74 -1.52 -2.85 13.77
CA ALA A 74 -1.14 -1.58 14.38
C ALA A 74 0.38 -1.36 14.45
N SER A 75 1.16 -2.44 14.44
CA SER A 75 2.63 -2.41 14.41
C SER A 75 3.18 -3.67 13.72
N SER A 76 4.48 -3.67 13.41
CA SER A 76 5.12 -4.81 12.71
C SER A 76 5.03 -6.10 13.51
N GLN A 77 4.74 -7.19 12.80
CA GLN A 77 4.68 -8.56 13.34
C GLN A 77 5.78 -9.45 12.72
N ALA A 78 6.84 -8.85 12.18
CA ALA A 78 7.91 -9.54 11.45
C ALA A 78 7.38 -10.47 10.34
N SER A 79 6.23 -10.12 9.75
CA SER A 79 5.51 -10.94 8.75
C SER A 79 5.38 -10.22 7.41
N CYS A 80 6.18 -9.18 7.16
CA CYS A 80 6.08 -8.29 6.00
C CYS A 80 5.93 -9.05 4.67
N TRP A 81 6.80 -10.02 4.41
CA TRP A 81 6.78 -10.76 3.14
C TRP A 81 5.52 -11.61 2.99
N ARG A 82 5.05 -12.26 4.06
CA ARG A 82 3.80 -13.04 4.05
C ARG A 82 2.61 -12.15 3.69
N TYR A 83 2.54 -10.96 4.24
CA TYR A 83 1.46 -10.01 3.96
C TYR A 83 1.47 -9.55 2.50
N VAL A 84 2.64 -9.16 1.98
CA VAL A 84 2.77 -8.72 0.60
C VAL A 84 2.44 -9.85 -0.38
N LYS A 85 2.90 -11.09 -0.14
CA LYS A 85 2.50 -12.25 -0.96
C LYS A 85 0.99 -12.45 -1.04
N THR A 86 0.33 -12.42 0.12
CA THR A 86 -1.13 -12.57 0.18
C THR A 86 -1.82 -11.44 -0.57
N ALA A 87 -1.34 -10.20 -0.41
CA ALA A 87 -1.91 -9.05 -1.10
C ALA A 87 -1.77 -9.14 -2.62
N LEU A 88 -0.58 -9.50 -3.11
CA LEU A 88 -0.34 -9.72 -4.55
C LEU A 88 -1.24 -10.83 -5.10
N LEU A 89 -1.35 -11.96 -4.38
CA LEU A 89 -2.19 -13.07 -4.82
C LEU A 89 -3.68 -12.68 -4.85
N ARG A 90 -4.16 -11.97 -3.83
CA ARG A 90 -5.58 -11.55 -3.76
C ARG A 90 -5.94 -10.49 -4.78
N ALA A 91 -5.02 -9.58 -5.10
CA ALA A 91 -5.13 -8.64 -6.22
C ALA A 91 -5.02 -9.33 -7.59
N GLN A 92 -4.81 -10.65 -7.63
CA GLN A 92 -4.68 -11.45 -8.85
C GLN A 92 -3.54 -10.99 -9.78
N ILE A 93 -2.54 -10.27 -9.25
CA ILE A 93 -1.39 -9.81 -10.03
C ILE A 93 -0.33 -10.90 -10.21
N ILE A 94 -0.39 -11.91 -9.35
CA ILE A 94 0.31 -13.19 -9.45
C ILE A 94 -0.72 -14.32 -9.43
N ASP A 95 -0.38 -15.41 -10.10
CA ASP A 95 -1.24 -16.59 -10.26
C ASP A 95 -1.07 -17.64 -9.15
N SER A 96 0.00 -17.52 -8.37
CA SER A 96 0.39 -18.50 -7.36
C SER A 96 1.16 -17.85 -6.21
N TYR A 97 1.13 -18.49 -5.04
CA TYR A 97 1.77 -17.95 -3.84
C TYR A 97 3.31 -18.06 -3.92
N PRO A 98 4.07 -16.96 -3.77
CA PRO A 98 5.53 -16.99 -3.83
C PRO A 98 6.13 -17.87 -2.71
N LYS A 99 7.22 -18.58 -3.00
CA LYS A 99 7.79 -19.65 -2.18
C LYS A 99 9.00 -19.21 -1.35
N THR A 100 9.70 -18.14 -1.72
CA THR A 100 10.89 -17.67 -0.98
C THR A 100 10.58 -17.37 0.49
N ARG A 101 11.47 -17.76 1.40
CA ARG A 101 11.24 -17.55 2.83
C ARG A 101 11.60 -16.13 3.23
N TYR A 102 12.69 -15.59 2.71
CA TYR A 102 13.21 -14.31 3.15
C TYR A 102 12.73 -13.16 2.25
N ALA A 103 12.41 -12.04 2.89
CA ALA A 103 11.93 -10.85 2.21
C ALA A 103 12.95 -10.33 1.18
N LYS A 104 14.25 -10.37 1.50
CA LYS A 104 15.33 -9.97 0.56
C LYS A 104 15.42 -10.81 -0.71
N GLU A 105 14.87 -12.02 -0.73
CA GLU A 105 14.84 -12.91 -1.89
C GLU A 105 13.68 -12.60 -2.84
N ALA A 106 12.69 -11.84 -2.38
CA ALA A 106 11.47 -11.51 -3.11
C ALA A 106 11.76 -10.95 -4.50
N GLY A 107 12.75 -10.05 -4.62
CA GLY A 107 13.07 -9.40 -5.89
C GLY A 107 13.52 -10.36 -6.99
N VAL A 108 14.24 -11.42 -6.63
CA VAL A 108 14.65 -12.46 -7.60
C VAL A 108 13.41 -13.25 -8.03
N GLU A 109 12.65 -13.77 -7.07
CA GLU A 109 11.47 -14.59 -7.35
C GLU A 109 10.39 -13.85 -8.14
N LEU A 110 10.13 -12.58 -7.79
CA LEU A 110 9.18 -11.73 -8.51
C LEU A 110 9.54 -11.60 -10.00
N GLN A 111 10.83 -11.48 -10.32
CA GLN A 111 11.29 -11.38 -11.70
C GLN A 111 11.23 -12.73 -12.41
N THR A 112 11.80 -13.77 -11.80
CA THR A 112 11.99 -15.07 -12.47
C THR A 112 10.71 -15.86 -12.62
N SER A 113 9.82 -15.78 -11.64
CA SER A 113 8.64 -16.65 -11.55
C SER A 113 7.35 -15.91 -11.86
N PHE A 114 7.31 -14.60 -11.61
CA PHE A 114 6.09 -13.80 -11.71
C PHE A 114 6.17 -12.68 -12.74
N GLY A 115 7.26 -12.58 -13.52
CA GLY A 115 7.39 -11.63 -14.62
C GLY A 115 7.35 -10.16 -14.21
N PHE A 116 7.71 -9.84 -12.97
CA PHE A 116 7.92 -8.46 -12.57
C PHE A 116 9.20 -7.91 -13.22
N ARG A 117 9.28 -6.60 -13.36
CA ARG A 117 10.49 -5.89 -13.79
C ARG A 117 10.99 -4.99 -12.67
N LYS A 118 12.30 -5.01 -12.46
CA LYS A 118 12.99 -4.05 -11.61
C LYS A 118 13.06 -2.69 -12.31
N LEU A 119 12.73 -1.63 -11.58
CA LEU A 119 12.84 -0.26 -12.06
C LEU A 119 14.21 0.34 -11.70
N ALA A 120 14.66 1.30 -12.52
CA ALA A 120 15.81 2.15 -12.23
C ALA A 120 15.44 3.27 -11.22
N VAL A 121 14.92 2.87 -10.07
CA VAL A 121 14.55 3.76 -8.96
C VAL A 121 15.35 3.38 -7.73
N SER A 122 16.11 4.34 -7.20
CA SER A 122 16.93 4.19 -6.00
C SER A 122 16.32 4.85 -4.76
N ASP A 123 15.36 5.76 -4.94
CA ASP A 123 14.67 6.47 -3.88
C ASP A 123 13.27 5.86 -3.65
N PRO A 124 13.00 5.24 -2.48
CA PRO A 124 11.69 4.67 -2.17
C PRO A 124 10.52 5.65 -2.32
N TYR A 125 10.74 6.94 -2.08
CA TYR A 125 9.67 7.95 -2.20
C TYR A 125 9.27 8.20 -3.65
N LYS A 126 10.19 7.99 -4.59
CA LYS A 126 9.98 8.11 -6.04
C LYS A 126 9.47 6.80 -6.66
N ALA A 127 9.33 5.74 -5.87
CA ALA A 127 8.76 4.49 -6.34
C ALA A 127 7.30 4.74 -6.79
N PRO A 128 6.90 4.24 -7.97
CA PRO A 128 5.52 4.35 -8.42
C PRO A 128 4.56 3.71 -7.42
N PRO A 129 3.41 4.32 -7.12
CA PRO A 129 2.41 3.70 -6.24
C PRO A 129 2.02 2.29 -6.71
N GLY A 130 1.82 1.38 -5.77
CA GLY A 130 1.57 -0.03 -5.97
C GLY A 130 2.84 -0.86 -6.09
N SER A 131 3.99 -0.28 -6.45
CA SER A 131 5.24 -1.03 -6.60
C SER A 131 5.64 -1.82 -5.35
N VAL A 132 6.32 -2.95 -5.55
CA VAL A 132 6.92 -3.74 -4.47
C VAL A 132 8.35 -3.24 -4.25
N LEU A 133 8.67 -2.84 -3.03
CA LEU A 133 10.01 -2.41 -2.63
C LEU A 133 10.64 -3.53 -1.79
N VAL A 134 11.85 -3.93 -2.16
CA VAL A 134 12.59 -4.99 -1.48
C VAL A 134 13.85 -4.41 -0.87
N TYR A 135 14.06 -4.69 0.41
CA TYR A 135 15.18 -4.20 1.19
C TYR A 135 16.02 -5.35 1.77
N GLY A 136 17.32 -5.08 1.90
CA GLY A 136 18.30 -6.01 2.45
C GLY A 136 18.59 -5.75 3.93
N GLY A 137 19.88 -5.81 4.26
CA GLY A 137 20.38 -5.73 5.63
C GLY A 137 20.36 -7.09 6.36
N PRO A 138 20.77 -7.10 7.65
CA PRO A 138 20.82 -8.32 8.45
C PRO A 138 19.46 -9.00 8.57
N GLY A 139 19.47 -10.33 8.68
CA GLY A 139 18.27 -11.17 8.84
C GLY A 139 17.52 -11.44 7.52
N ALA A 140 16.20 -11.46 7.61
CA ALA A 140 15.30 -11.79 6.49
C ALA A 140 15.16 -10.68 5.44
N GLY A 141 15.63 -9.46 5.71
CA GLY A 141 15.33 -8.27 4.92
C GLY A 141 13.94 -7.69 5.23
N HIS A 142 13.43 -6.84 4.35
CA HIS A 142 12.07 -6.27 4.45
C HIS A 142 11.45 -6.10 3.07
N VAL A 143 10.13 -6.22 2.96
CA VAL A 143 9.38 -5.94 1.73
C VAL A 143 8.12 -5.17 2.08
N GLU A 144 7.80 -4.17 1.26
CA GLU A 144 6.58 -3.38 1.38
C GLU A 144 6.05 -3.00 0.00
N LEU A 145 4.77 -2.65 -0.06
CA LEU A 145 4.13 -2.04 -1.21
C LEU A 145 4.13 -0.52 -1.02
N ARG A 146 4.42 0.23 -2.08
CA ARG A 146 4.19 1.67 -2.09
C ARG A 146 2.68 1.91 -2.09
N SER A 147 2.11 2.44 -1.01
CA SER A 147 0.71 2.89 -1.03
C SER A 147 0.62 4.29 -1.66
N LYS A 148 -0.58 4.88 -1.70
CA LYS A 148 -0.75 6.26 -2.20
C LYS A 148 0.03 7.27 -1.36
N GLU A 149 0.00 7.14 -0.04
CA GLU A 149 0.55 8.12 0.90
C GLU A 149 1.77 7.62 1.69
N GLY A 150 2.12 6.34 1.59
CA GLY A 150 3.27 5.79 2.31
C GLY A 150 3.65 4.39 1.83
N PHE A 151 3.88 3.51 2.80
CA PHE A 151 4.44 2.18 2.60
C PHE A 151 3.68 1.19 3.46
N VAL A 152 3.40 0.02 2.92
CA VAL A 152 2.58 -0.97 3.60
C VAL A 152 3.13 -2.37 3.45
N SER A 153 3.25 -3.06 4.57
CA SER A 153 3.64 -4.46 4.66
C SER A 153 2.63 -5.23 5.52
N ASP A 154 3.08 -5.78 6.62
CA ASP A 154 2.30 -6.23 7.77
C ASP A 154 1.80 -5.09 8.67
N PHE A 155 2.26 -3.86 8.43
CA PHE A 155 1.79 -2.62 9.07
C PHE A 155 1.85 -1.47 8.05
N VAL A 156 1.18 -0.35 8.35
CA VAL A 156 1.25 0.88 7.54
C VAL A 156 2.28 1.85 8.13
N SER A 157 3.06 2.49 7.26
CA SER A 157 4.05 3.50 7.63
C SER A 157 4.03 4.67 6.65
N SER A 158 4.24 5.89 7.16
CA SER A 158 4.47 7.07 6.32
C SER A 158 5.90 7.15 5.78
N LYS A 159 6.83 6.36 6.34
CA LYS A 159 8.24 6.32 5.97
C LYS A 159 8.62 4.93 5.46
N PRO A 160 9.50 4.83 4.45
CA PRO A 160 10.00 3.54 3.99
C PRO A 160 10.87 2.90 5.05
N SER A 161 11.18 1.62 4.85
CA SER A 161 12.21 0.95 5.63
C SER A 161 13.56 1.70 5.54
N PRO A 162 14.30 1.90 6.66
CA PRO A 162 15.62 2.51 6.63
C PRO A 162 16.72 1.58 6.11
N ARG A 163 16.36 0.34 5.74
CA ARG A 163 17.28 -0.69 5.26
C ARG A 163 17.78 -0.37 3.85
N PRO A 164 18.92 -0.95 3.40
CA PRO A 164 19.37 -0.77 2.02
C PRO A 164 18.33 -1.26 1.02
N LEU A 165 17.87 -0.38 0.12
CA LEU A 165 16.94 -0.72 -0.95
C LEU A 165 17.66 -1.60 -1.99
N LEU A 166 17.16 -2.82 -2.19
CA LEU A 166 17.68 -3.74 -3.19
C LEU A 166 17.00 -3.53 -4.55
N GLY A 167 15.73 -3.11 -4.55
CA GLY A 167 15.03 -2.78 -5.78
C GLY A 167 13.57 -2.40 -5.60
N VAL A 168 13.05 -1.72 -6.61
CA VAL A 168 11.63 -1.42 -6.81
C VAL A 168 11.13 -2.25 -7.98
N TYR A 169 10.02 -2.96 -7.81
CA TYR A 169 9.51 -3.92 -8.77
C TYR A 169 8.06 -3.63 -9.11
N VAL A 170 7.73 -3.74 -10.39
CA VAL A 170 6.37 -3.62 -10.90
C VAL A 170 6.08 -4.75 -11.89
N LYS A 171 4.83 -5.17 -11.96
CA LYS A 171 4.36 -6.08 -12.99
C LYS A 171 4.01 -5.27 -14.25
N PRO A 172 4.67 -5.47 -15.40
CA PRO A 172 4.26 -4.81 -16.64
C PRO A 172 2.80 -5.11 -16.96
N ARG A 173 2.11 -4.16 -17.60
CA ARG A 173 0.77 -4.41 -18.11
C ARG A 173 0.86 -5.51 -19.18
N SER A 174 0.14 -6.61 -18.96
CA SER A 174 -0.13 -7.66 -19.95
C SER A 174 -1.23 -7.24 -20.91
#